data_AF-A0AA40AYD8-F1
#
_entry.id   AF-A0AA40AYD8-F1
#
_cell.length_a   1.000
_cell.length_b   1.000
_cell.length_c   1.000
_cell.angle_alpha   90.00
_cell.angle_beta   90.00
_cell.angle_gamma   90.00
#
_symmetry.space_group_name_H-M   'P 1'
#
loop_
_entity.id
_entity.type
_entity.pdbx_description
1 polymer ?
#
loop_
_entity_poly.entity_id
_entity_poly.type
_entity_poly.pdbx_seq_one_letter_code
_entity_poly.pdbx_strand_id
1 'polypeptide(L)'
;MAAKRASPRPLIPSEEAGDAEERQDGPVFLGNPSSTDELIQSIRDQVARSPPDAPLRICFRWPAADVENLHEKLAQVQDISDCLSRFEYDYESNTVFLKMVETRGHAYFGGSFGELVKFNIRHFAMTAPAEGVPEELAIQVLWIMPFFTASVRVGEKLWLQPDGSFGLVEPPATKITVVFEVSKSKSLEHAENKAQYYISATGGEIRLAIILDAEYEGLGKTSVSLVVADDNDANGLRWVKRGEVFHSDDDTEKQHISGEIGFYLSDFFGPAGLPAAYCRPPDGISRNPQFSIPYRELGAMFRIARHHNKPEIFDLIEEDKEIMEEAFMQKNRELLRLYGSQREAGERAAQAHRQRQEADRQRQEAEEHAAQAHRQRQEADRRCQELEERLAQALQLLAARAP
;
A
#
# COMPACT_ATOMS: atom_id res chain seq x y z
N MET A 1 -8.65 -29.25 -26.71
CA MET A 1 -9.31 -28.14 -27.43
C MET A 1 -8.89 -26.84 -26.76
N ALA A 2 -8.00 -26.07 -27.38
CA ALA A 2 -7.56 -24.79 -26.84
C ALA A 2 -8.62 -23.73 -27.18
N ALA A 3 -9.33 -23.23 -26.19
CA ALA A 3 -10.22 -22.09 -26.37
C ALA A 3 -9.37 -20.86 -26.73
N LYS A 4 -9.65 -20.25 -27.89
CA LYS A 4 -9.12 -18.93 -28.25
C LYS A 4 -9.58 -17.94 -27.18
N ARG A 5 -8.67 -17.47 -26.31
CA ARG A 5 -8.91 -16.31 -25.45
C ARG A 5 -9.25 -15.14 -26.36
N ALA A 6 -10.44 -14.57 -26.19
CA ALA A 6 -10.81 -13.33 -26.88
C ALA A 6 -9.91 -12.21 -26.35
N SER A 7 -9.21 -11.51 -27.23
CA SER A 7 -8.47 -10.32 -26.85
C SER A 7 -9.47 -9.24 -26.39
N PRO A 8 -9.19 -8.52 -25.29
CA PRO A 8 -10.01 -7.40 -24.86
C PRO A 8 -10.07 -6.32 -25.96
N ARG A 9 -11.18 -5.59 -25.99
CA ARG A 9 -11.44 -4.51 -26.96
C ARG A 9 -10.49 -3.33 -26.68
N PRO A 10 -9.92 -2.66 -27.71
CA PRO A 10 -9.09 -1.47 -27.52
C PRO A 10 -9.87 -0.35 -26.81
N LEU A 11 -9.18 0.42 -25.96
CA LEU A 11 -9.74 1.44 -25.05
C LEU A 11 -10.27 2.72 -25.73
N ILE A 12 -10.45 2.74 -27.06
CA ILE A 12 -10.81 3.95 -27.81
C ILE A 12 -12.33 4.11 -27.90
N PRO A 13 -12.91 5.28 -27.55
CA PRO A 13 -14.30 5.60 -27.87
C PRO A 13 -14.47 5.73 -29.38
N SER A 14 -15.50 5.08 -29.95
CA SER A 14 -15.83 5.21 -31.37
C SER A 14 -16.27 6.63 -31.70
N GLU A 15 -15.62 7.26 -32.68
CA GLU A 15 -16.03 8.55 -33.26
C GLU A 15 -17.35 8.38 -34.02
N GLU A 16 -18.49 8.75 -33.41
CA GLU A 16 -19.71 9.07 -34.15
C GLU A 16 -19.91 10.59 -34.13
N ALA A 17 -19.74 11.21 -35.30
CA ALA A 17 -19.94 12.64 -35.53
C ALA A 17 -21.43 12.99 -35.44
N GLY A 18 -21.80 13.77 -34.42
CA GLY A 18 -23.11 14.39 -34.28
C GLY A 18 -22.97 15.86 -33.90
N ASP A 19 -23.37 16.75 -34.79
CA ASP A 19 -23.40 18.20 -34.58
C ASP A 19 -24.41 18.57 -33.47
N ALA A 20 -23.91 18.91 -32.28
CA ALA A 20 -24.57 19.72 -31.28
C ALA A 20 -23.51 20.31 -30.34
N GLU A 21 -23.56 21.64 -30.09
CA GLU A 21 -22.68 22.41 -29.18
C GLU A 21 -22.06 21.58 -28.05
N GLU A 22 -20.89 21.01 -28.32
CA GLU A 22 -20.26 20.00 -27.49
C GLU A 22 -19.31 20.70 -26.52
N ARG A 23 -19.62 20.61 -25.22
CA ARG A 23 -18.73 21.06 -24.14
C ARG A 23 -17.36 20.39 -24.33
N GLN A 24 -16.29 21.19 -24.30
CA GLN A 24 -14.88 20.81 -24.47
C GLN A 24 -14.34 19.88 -23.35
N ASP A 25 -14.99 18.74 -23.09
CA ASP A 25 -14.54 17.76 -22.08
C ASP A 25 -13.68 16.63 -22.70
N GLY A 26 -13.48 16.65 -24.02
CA GLY A 26 -12.65 15.69 -24.75
C GLY A 26 -11.15 15.98 -24.63
N PRO A 27 -10.27 14.97 -24.77
CA PRO A 27 -8.84 15.19 -24.79
C PRO A 27 -8.41 16.01 -26.03
N VAL A 28 -7.46 16.91 -25.84
CA VAL A 28 -6.85 17.68 -26.93
C VAL A 28 -5.87 16.79 -27.69
N PHE A 29 -6.20 16.44 -28.93
CA PHE A 29 -5.33 15.63 -29.77
C PHE A 29 -4.29 16.49 -30.50
N LEU A 30 -3.00 16.28 -30.23
CA LEU A 30 -1.89 16.99 -30.89
C LEU A 30 -1.38 16.30 -32.15
N GLY A 31 -2.00 15.20 -32.59
CA GLY A 31 -1.58 14.49 -33.80
C GLY A 31 -0.30 13.68 -33.60
N ASN A 32 0.63 13.83 -34.56
CA ASN A 32 1.88 13.06 -34.65
C ASN A 32 3.07 14.05 -34.66
N PRO A 33 3.45 14.62 -33.52
CA PRO A 33 4.59 15.55 -33.44
C PRO A 33 5.86 14.91 -34.01
N SER A 34 6.62 15.68 -34.79
CA SER A 34 7.80 15.19 -35.51
C SER A 34 9.07 15.16 -34.64
N SER A 35 9.06 15.84 -33.50
CA SER A 35 10.16 15.88 -32.54
C SER A 35 9.66 16.10 -31.10
N THR A 36 10.50 15.79 -30.12
CA THR A 36 10.18 16.04 -28.71
C THR A 36 10.05 17.53 -28.40
N ASP A 37 10.84 18.40 -29.04
CA ASP A 37 10.80 19.85 -28.81
C ASP A 37 9.50 20.46 -29.34
N GLU A 38 9.05 20.03 -30.53
CA GLU A 38 7.74 20.42 -31.09
C GLU A 38 6.59 19.99 -30.18
N LEU A 39 6.65 18.76 -29.64
CA LEU A 39 5.67 18.26 -28.69
C LEU A 39 5.66 19.08 -27.39
N ILE A 40 6.84 19.34 -26.80
CA ILE A 40 6.98 20.16 -25.58
C ILE A 40 6.37 21.54 -25.80
N GLN A 41 6.67 22.19 -26.93
CA GLN A 41 6.08 23.50 -27.24
C GLN A 41 4.56 23.41 -27.42
N SER A 42 4.07 22.37 -28.08
CA SER A 42 2.63 22.14 -28.24
C SER A 42 1.92 21.93 -26.90
N ILE A 43 2.52 21.17 -25.97
CA ILE A 43 1.99 20.97 -24.61
C ILE A 43 1.94 22.32 -23.87
N ARG A 44 3.03 23.10 -23.89
CA ARG A 44 3.08 24.43 -23.27
C ARG A 44 1.99 25.35 -23.80
N ASP A 45 1.79 25.36 -25.11
CA ASP A 45 0.76 26.15 -25.75
C ASP A 45 -0.65 25.76 -25.30
N GLN A 46 -0.90 24.47 -25.03
CA GLN A 46 -2.19 24.02 -24.49
C GLN A 46 -2.34 24.39 -23.01
N VAL A 47 -1.29 24.22 -22.22
CA VAL A 47 -1.29 24.60 -20.79
C VAL A 47 -1.53 26.10 -20.65
N ALA A 48 -0.84 26.94 -21.44
CA ALA A 48 -0.98 28.40 -21.40
C ALA A 48 -2.36 28.90 -21.85
N ARG A 49 -3.05 28.15 -22.73
CA ARG A 49 -4.42 28.47 -23.17
C ARG A 49 -5.50 27.99 -22.20
N SER A 50 -5.18 27.03 -21.34
CA SER A 50 -6.13 26.45 -20.41
C SER A 50 -6.28 27.34 -19.17
N PRO A 51 -7.50 27.50 -18.63
CA PRO A 51 -7.68 28.21 -17.36
C PRO A 51 -6.85 27.55 -16.23
N PRO A 52 -6.31 28.34 -15.28
CA PRO A 52 -5.73 27.80 -14.07
C PRO A 52 -6.79 26.95 -13.36
N ASP A 53 -6.46 25.73 -12.97
CA ASP A 53 -7.37 24.73 -12.37
C ASP A 53 -8.35 24.02 -13.33
N ALA A 54 -8.39 24.34 -14.64
CA ALA A 54 -9.18 23.55 -15.59
C ALA A 54 -8.51 22.19 -15.87
N PRO A 55 -9.26 21.07 -15.84
CA PRO A 55 -8.71 19.78 -16.19
C PRO A 55 -8.28 19.79 -17.66
N LEU A 56 -7.01 19.49 -17.92
CA LEU A 56 -6.46 19.43 -19.27
C LEU A 56 -5.96 18.01 -19.54
N ARG A 57 -6.55 17.38 -20.55
CA ARG A 57 -6.12 16.09 -21.09
C ARG A 57 -5.56 16.31 -22.48
N ILE A 58 -4.35 15.82 -22.72
CA ILE A 58 -3.68 15.91 -24.01
C ILE A 58 -3.41 14.49 -24.49
N CYS A 59 -3.64 14.19 -25.76
CA CYS A 59 -3.21 12.93 -26.36
C CYS A 59 -2.52 13.13 -27.70
N PHE A 60 -1.60 12.23 -28.03
CA PHE A 60 -0.84 12.28 -29.29
C PHE A 60 -0.24 10.91 -29.57
N ARG A 61 0.10 10.63 -30.83
CA ARG A 61 0.81 9.40 -31.15
C ARG A 61 2.30 9.55 -30.91
N TRP A 62 2.91 8.50 -30.37
CA TRP A 62 4.35 8.46 -30.12
C TRP A 62 4.91 7.06 -30.35
N PRO A 63 6.13 6.89 -30.89
CA PRO A 63 6.74 5.58 -31.07
C PRO A 63 7.00 4.86 -29.74
N ALA A 64 6.63 3.58 -29.66
CA ALA A 64 6.79 2.77 -28.45
C ALA A 64 8.26 2.66 -28.00
N ALA A 65 9.20 2.63 -28.94
CA ALA A 65 10.63 2.56 -28.65
C ALA A 65 11.17 3.81 -27.92
N ASP A 66 10.47 4.95 -28.04
CA ASP A 66 10.91 6.24 -27.52
C ASP A 66 10.06 6.74 -26.34
N VAL A 67 9.11 5.94 -25.86
CA VAL A 67 8.15 6.39 -24.83
C VAL A 67 8.82 6.61 -23.47
N GLU A 68 9.76 5.75 -23.07
CA GLU A 68 10.47 5.90 -21.80
C GLU A 68 11.32 7.17 -21.80
N ASN A 69 12.05 7.43 -22.89
CA ASN A 69 12.83 8.65 -23.09
C ASN A 69 11.93 9.89 -23.10
N LEU A 70 10.76 9.82 -23.75
CA LEU A 70 9.79 10.90 -23.71
C LEU A 70 9.33 11.19 -22.28
N HIS A 71 8.95 10.17 -21.52
CA HIS A 71 8.50 10.35 -20.15
C HIS A 71 9.58 11.01 -19.28
N GLU A 72 10.83 10.55 -19.37
CA GLU A 72 11.97 11.16 -18.67
C GLU A 72 12.20 12.62 -19.07
N LYS A 73 12.11 12.94 -20.36
CA LYS A 73 12.27 14.31 -20.85
C LYS A 73 11.15 15.23 -20.36
N LEU A 74 9.90 14.78 -20.40
CA LEU A 74 8.78 15.58 -19.89
C LEU A 74 8.92 15.84 -18.38
N ALA A 75 9.43 14.87 -17.62
CA ALA A 75 9.71 15.04 -16.19
C ALA A 75 10.84 16.06 -15.91
N GLN A 76 11.79 16.25 -16.84
CA GLN A 76 12.87 17.23 -16.73
C GLN A 76 12.46 18.66 -17.13
N VAL A 77 11.31 18.81 -17.79
CA VAL A 77 10.78 20.11 -18.21
C VAL A 77 9.91 20.67 -17.10
N GLN A 78 10.48 21.50 -16.23
CA GLN A 78 9.88 21.98 -14.98
C GLN A 78 8.43 22.47 -15.11
N ASP A 79 8.14 23.29 -16.12
CA ASP A 79 6.80 23.87 -16.31
C ASP A 79 5.75 22.84 -16.78
N ILE A 80 6.20 21.77 -17.44
CA ILE A 80 5.34 20.64 -17.79
C ILE A 80 5.21 19.72 -16.58
N SER A 81 6.31 19.37 -15.91
CA SER A 81 6.31 18.43 -14.79
C SER A 81 5.51 18.95 -13.59
N ASP A 82 5.57 20.26 -13.31
CA ASP A 82 4.74 20.92 -12.28
C ASP A 82 3.25 20.83 -12.57
N CYS A 83 2.89 20.68 -13.85
CA CYS A 83 1.53 20.56 -14.32
C CYS A 83 1.16 19.14 -14.77
N LEU A 84 2.06 18.15 -14.75
CA LEU A 84 1.79 16.80 -15.27
C LEU A 84 1.37 15.90 -14.11
N SER A 85 0.08 15.61 -14.01
CA SER A 85 -0.43 14.66 -13.01
C SER A 85 -0.25 13.21 -13.44
N ARG A 86 -0.41 12.88 -14.73
CA ARG A 86 -0.28 11.50 -15.23
C ARG A 86 0.26 11.40 -16.65
N PHE A 87 0.99 10.30 -16.86
CA PHE A 87 1.50 9.85 -18.14
C PHE A 87 1.06 8.40 -18.37
N GLU A 88 0.25 8.17 -19.40
CA GLU A 88 -0.19 6.83 -19.81
C GLU A 88 0.19 6.60 -21.28
N TYR A 89 0.51 5.36 -21.62
CA TYR A 89 0.82 4.99 -23.00
C TYR A 89 0.15 3.70 -23.41
N ASP A 90 -0.64 3.82 -24.48
CA ASP A 90 -1.32 2.72 -25.13
C ASP A 90 -0.50 2.25 -26.36
N TYR A 91 0.15 1.09 -26.25
CA TYR A 91 0.97 0.54 -27.33
C TYR A 91 0.12 -0.06 -28.47
N GLU A 92 -1.18 -0.35 -28.25
CA GLU A 92 -2.04 -0.82 -29.34
C GLU A 92 -2.31 0.31 -30.33
N SER A 93 -2.65 1.49 -29.81
CA SER A 93 -2.87 2.67 -30.63
C SER A 93 -1.61 3.53 -30.87
N ASN A 94 -0.51 3.21 -30.19
CA ASN A 94 0.69 4.03 -30.08
C ASN A 94 0.39 5.46 -29.59
N THR A 95 -0.54 5.60 -28.64
CA THR A 95 -1.02 6.89 -28.15
C THR A 95 -0.56 7.15 -26.72
N VAL A 96 0.05 8.32 -26.51
CA VAL A 96 0.32 8.88 -25.19
C VAL A 96 -0.89 9.67 -24.74
N PHE A 97 -1.29 9.51 -23.49
CA PHE A 97 -2.28 10.32 -22.80
C PHE A 97 -1.59 11.03 -21.63
N LEU A 98 -1.64 12.35 -21.64
CA LEU A 98 -1.18 13.20 -20.55
C LEU A 98 -2.40 13.77 -19.84
N LYS A 99 -2.46 13.55 -18.53
CA LYS A 99 -3.34 14.33 -17.65
C LYS A 99 -2.46 15.43 -17.07
N MET A 100 -2.71 16.67 -17.47
CA MET A 100 -1.97 17.79 -16.93
C MET A 100 -2.53 18.11 -15.54
N VAL A 101 -3.56 18.94 -15.44
CA VAL A 101 -4.11 19.35 -14.14
C VAL A 101 -5.14 18.34 -13.64
N GLU A 102 -4.96 17.85 -12.41
CA GLU A 102 -5.98 17.09 -11.70
C GLU A 102 -6.85 18.03 -10.86
N THR A 103 -8.17 17.82 -10.89
CA THR A 103 -9.08 18.64 -10.09
C THR A 103 -8.84 18.43 -8.60
N ARG A 104 -8.90 19.48 -7.79
CA ARG A 104 -8.64 19.43 -6.34
C ARG A 104 -9.46 18.36 -5.61
N GLY A 105 -10.73 18.18 -5.98
CA GLY A 105 -11.56 17.13 -5.40
C GLY A 105 -11.06 15.72 -5.71
N HIS A 106 -10.59 15.48 -6.93
CA HIS A 106 -10.01 14.20 -7.34
C HIS A 106 -8.73 13.90 -6.55
N ALA A 107 -7.82 14.87 -6.48
CA ALA A 107 -6.57 14.75 -5.72
C ALA A 107 -6.84 14.52 -4.22
N TYR A 108 -7.78 15.28 -3.63
CA TYR A 108 -8.18 15.09 -2.24
C TYR A 108 -8.76 13.70 -2.00
N PHE A 109 -9.66 13.23 -2.86
CA PHE A 109 -10.34 11.95 -2.67
C PHE A 109 -9.37 10.77 -2.79
N GLY A 110 -8.57 10.74 -3.87
CA GLY A 110 -7.56 9.71 -4.08
C GLY A 110 -6.48 9.71 -2.99
N GLY A 111 -6.00 10.90 -2.60
CA GLY A 111 -5.00 11.04 -1.54
C GLY A 111 -5.52 10.60 -0.17
N SER A 112 -6.74 11.02 0.20
CA SER A 112 -7.35 10.66 1.48
C SER A 112 -7.66 9.16 1.56
N PHE A 113 -8.18 8.57 0.48
CA PHE A 113 -8.41 7.14 0.39
C PHE A 113 -7.09 6.35 0.54
N GLY A 114 -6.04 6.77 -0.17
CA GLY A 114 -4.72 6.15 -0.10
C GLY A 114 -4.12 6.17 1.32
N GLU A 115 -4.18 7.32 1.99
CA GLU A 115 -3.69 7.44 3.37
C GLU A 115 -4.52 6.58 4.34
N LEU A 116 -5.83 6.51 4.17
CA LEU A 116 -6.69 5.70 5.03
C LEU A 116 -6.39 4.19 4.92
N VAL A 117 -6.20 3.68 3.69
CA VAL A 117 -5.76 2.29 3.46
C VAL A 117 -4.42 2.03 4.16
N LYS A 118 -3.45 2.92 4.00
CA LYS A 118 -2.12 2.84 4.64
C LYS A 118 -2.21 2.85 6.17
N PHE A 119 -3.07 3.69 6.75
CA PHE A 119 -3.30 3.70 8.20
C PHE A 119 -3.88 2.38 8.69
N ASN A 120 -4.87 1.83 7.99
CA ASN A 120 -5.49 0.55 8.31
C ASN A 120 -4.49 -0.61 8.21
N ILE A 121 -3.64 -0.65 7.18
CA ILE A 121 -2.58 -1.66 7.04
C ILE A 121 -1.64 -1.64 8.26
N ARG A 122 -1.18 -0.44 8.65
CA ARG A 122 -0.27 -0.28 9.80
C ARG A 122 -0.97 -0.67 11.10
N HIS A 123 -2.21 -0.24 11.30
CA HIS A 123 -2.98 -0.57 12.51
C HIS A 123 -3.16 -2.08 12.63
N PHE A 124 -3.57 -2.75 11.54
CA PHE A 124 -3.68 -4.20 11.50
C PHE A 124 -2.35 -4.89 11.83
N ALA A 125 -1.23 -4.49 11.19
CA ALA A 125 0.08 -5.10 11.47
C ALA A 125 0.51 -4.99 12.95
N MET A 126 0.14 -3.88 13.60
CA MET A 126 0.51 -3.61 15.00
C MET A 126 -0.38 -4.35 16.01
N THR A 127 -1.61 -4.70 15.63
CA THR A 127 -2.61 -5.38 16.48
C THR A 127 -2.71 -6.87 16.20
N ALA A 128 -2.30 -7.31 15.01
CA ALA A 128 -2.28 -8.68 14.52
C ALA A 128 -1.74 -9.72 15.53
N PRO A 129 -0.62 -9.49 16.26
CA PRO A 129 -0.16 -10.45 17.26
C PRO A 129 -1.16 -10.70 18.40
N ALA A 130 -1.90 -9.68 18.82
CA ALA A 130 -2.92 -9.80 19.86
C ALA A 130 -4.17 -10.55 19.36
N GLU A 131 -4.41 -10.53 18.04
CA GLU A 131 -5.52 -11.22 17.38
C GLU A 131 -5.17 -12.66 16.96
N GLY A 132 -3.98 -13.15 17.32
CA GLY A 132 -3.53 -14.51 17.01
C GLY A 132 -3.06 -14.70 15.56
N VAL A 133 -2.75 -13.62 14.86
CA VAL A 133 -2.09 -13.68 13.55
C VAL A 133 -0.64 -14.13 13.73
N PRO A 134 -0.12 -15.07 12.90
CA PRO A 134 1.29 -15.46 12.95
C PRO A 134 2.23 -14.25 12.85
N GLU A 135 3.27 -14.21 13.69
CA GLU A 135 4.20 -13.09 13.77
C GLU A 135 4.88 -12.81 12.42
N GLU A 136 5.24 -13.86 11.69
CA GLU A 136 5.85 -13.75 10.36
C GLU A 136 4.91 -13.06 9.37
N LEU A 137 3.61 -13.36 9.43
CA LEU A 137 2.61 -12.74 8.57
C LEU A 137 2.37 -11.27 8.97
N ALA A 138 2.33 -10.96 10.26
CA ALA A 138 2.23 -9.59 10.74
C ALA A 138 3.42 -8.74 10.28
N ILE A 139 4.64 -9.30 10.30
CA ILE A 139 5.85 -8.66 9.76
C ILE A 139 5.72 -8.43 8.26
N GLN A 140 5.25 -9.41 7.49
CA GLN A 140 5.04 -9.28 6.05
C GLN A 140 4.03 -8.17 5.70
N VAL A 141 2.99 -7.96 6.50
CA VAL A 141 2.04 -6.85 6.27
C VAL A 141 2.73 -5.48 6.35
N LEU A 142 3.74 -5.32 7.20
CA LEU A 142 4.52 -4.06 7.25
C LEU A 142 5.29 -3.77 5.96
N TRP A 143 5.43 -4.76 5.07
CA TRP A 143 6.10 -4.62 3.78
C TRP A 143 5.12 -4.20 2.68
N ILE A 144 3.82 -4.11 2.99
CA ILE A 144 2.84 -3.52 2.10
C ILE A 144 3.00 -2.00 2.14
N MET A 145 3.44 -1.44 1.01
CA MET A 145 3.74 -0.03 0.88
C MET A 145 2.83 0.63 -0.16
N PRO A 146 2.44 1.90 0.05
CA PRO A 146 1.82 2.68 -1.00
C PRO A 146 2.85 3.01 -2.07
N PHE A 147 2.49 2.81 -3.34
CA PHE A 147 3.26 3.28 -4.50
C PHE A 147 2.56 4.41 -5.25
N PHE A 148 1.40 4.87 -4.75
CA PHE A 148 0.63 5.97 -5.33
C PHE A 148 0.47 5.77 -6.84
N THR A 149 0.79 6.77 -7.65
CA THR A 149 0.67 6.72 -9.11
C THR A 149 1.82 5.96 -9.78
N ALA A 150 2.37 4.91 -9.15
CA ALA A 150 3.38 4.08 -9.78
C ALA A 150 2.85 3.40 -11.04
N SER A 151 3.63 3.47 -12.11
CA SER A 151 3.26 2.88 -13.37
C SER A 151 3.24 1.35 -13.28
N VAL A 152 2.15 0.77 -13.75
CA VAL A 152 1.99 -0.66 -13.95
C VAL A 152 2.42 -0.98 -15.38
N ARG A 153 3.47 -1.78 -15.50
CA ARG A 153 3.85 -2.40 -16.78
C ARG A 153 3.01 -3.65 -16.98
N VAL A 154 2.32 -3.71 -18.10
CA VAL A 154 1.49 -4.85 -18.49
C VAL A 154 2.18 -5.58 -19.64
N GLY A 155 2.85 -6.68 -19.30
CA GLY A 155 3.76 -7.37 -20.23
C GLY A 155 4.85 -6.42 -20.74
N GLU A 156 5.14 -6.47 -22.05
CA GLU A 156 6.03 -5.52 -22.73
C GLU A 156 5.28 -4.31 -23.34
N LYS A 157 3.95 -4.23 -23.15
CA LYS A 157 3.05 -3.57 -24.11
C LYS A 157 2.08 -2.54 -23.53
N LEU A 158 2.05 -2.27 -22.23
CA LEU A 158 1.20 -1.17 -21.76
C LEU A 158 1.78 -0.54 -20.51
N TRP A 159 1.79 0.79 -20.48
CA TRP A 159 2.08 1.56 -19.28
C TRP A 159 0.80 2.22 -18.83
N LEU A 160 0.26 1.73 -17.72
CA LEU A 160 -0.91 2.29 -17.07
C LEU A 160 -0.52 2.94 -15.76
N GLN A 161 -1.17 4.04 -15.41
CA GLN A 161 -0.92 4.74 -14.17
C GLN A 161 -2.21 4.79 -13.34
N PRO A 162 -2.35 3.95 -12.30
CA PRO A 162 -3.50 4.03 -11.41
C PRO A 162 -3.46 5.31 -10.57
N ASP A 163 -4.60 5.69 -10.00
CA ASP A 163 -4.71 6.85 -9.11
C ASP A 163 -3.97 6.61 -7.80
N GLY A 164 -3.98 5.36 -7.36
CA GLY A 164 -3.07 4.88 -6.35
C GLY A 164 -2.91 3.38 -6.39
N SER A 165 -1.85 2.92 -5.76
CA SER A 165 -1.49 1.51 -5.74
C SER A 165 -0.79 1.13 -4.45
N PHE A 166 -0.91 -0.14 -4.10
CA PHE A 166 -0.25 -0.77 -2.97
C PHE A 166 0.38 -2.08 -3.43
N GLY A 167 1.43 -2.48 -2.72
CA GLY A 167 2.08 -3.74 -3.02
C GLY A 167 3.23 -4.05 -2.09
N LEU A 168 3.97 -5.10 -2.43
CA LEU A 168 5.03 -5.64 -1.59
C LEU A 168 6.39 -5.08 -2.01
N VAL A 169 7.16 -4.64 -1.02
CA VAL A 169 8.59 -4.32 -1.19
C VAL A 169 9.41 -5.57 -0.89
N GLU A 170 9.66 -6.39 -1.90
CA GLU A 170 10.51 -7.58 -1.77
C GLU A 170 11.76 -7.42 -2.64
N PRO A 171 12.97 -7.31 -2.06
CA PRO A 171 14.19 -7.27 -2.88
C PRO A 171 14.29 -8.52 -3.77
N PRO A 172 14.55 -8.39 -5.09
CA PRO A 172 15.00 -7.19 -5.81
C PRO A 172 13.88 -6.37 -6.50
N ALA A 173 12.61 -6.75 -6.40
CA ALA A 173 11.54 -6.16 -7.19
C ALA A 173 10.30 -5.79 -6.36
N THR A 174 9.84 -4.56 -6.55
CA THR A 174 8.53 -4.12 -6.06
C THR A 174 7.42 -4.80 -6.85
N LYS A 175 6.42 -5.34 -6.15
CA LYS A 175 5.26 -6.01 -6.75
C LYS A 175 3.98 -5.23 -6.45
N ILE A 176 3.34 -4.62 -7.44
CA ILE A 176 2.04 -3.94 -7.27
C ILE A 176 0.92 -4.98 -7.29
N THR A 177 0.13 -5.04 -6.22
CA THR A 177 -0.89 -6.10 -6.04
C THR A 177 -2.30 -5.55 -5.85
N VAL A 178 -2.43 -4.31 -5.42
CA VAL A 178 -3.72 -3.60 -5.32
C VAL A 178 -3.62 -2.25 -6.03
N VAL A 179 -4.64 -1.90 -6.81
CA VAL A 179 -4.76 -0.60 -7.47
C VAL A 179 -6.13 0.01 -7.21
N PHE A 180 -6.23 1.33 -7.28
CA PHE A 180 -7.51 2.01 -7.31
C PHE A 180 -7.55 3.13 -8.36
N GLU A 181 -8.74 3.38 -8.88
CA GLU A 181 -9.08 4.42 -9.84
C GLU A 181 -10.18 5.29 -9.23
N VAL A 182 -10.02 6.62 -9.28
CA VAL A 182 -11.09 7.56 -9.01
C VAL A 182 -11.69 7.95 -10.35
N SER A 183 -12.94 7.57 -10.58
CA SER A 183 -13.66 7.87 -11.81
C SER A 183 -14.59 9.06 -11.62
N LYS A 184 -14.96 9.73 -12.72
CA LYS A 184 -16.08 10.68 -12.77
C LYS A 184 -17.13 10.12 -13.71
N SER A 185 -18.30 9.71 -13.21
CA SER A 185 -19.47 9.10 -13.90
C SER A 185 -19.38 8.81 -15.41
N LYS A 186 -19.18 9.82 -16.28
CA LYS A 186 -18.91 9.64 -17.73
C LYS A 186 -17.70 8.73 -18.06
N SER A 187 -16.79 8.50 -17.12
CA SER A 187 -15.61 7.64 -17.26
C SER A 187 -15.71 6.31 -16.51
N LEU A 188 -16.87 5.94 -15.94
CA LEU A 188 -17.00 4.68 -15.20
C LEU A 188 -16.67 3.47 -16.06
N GLU A 189 -17.21 3.40 -17.29
CA GLU A 189 -16.90 2.31 -18.23
C GLU A 189 -15.39 2.23 -18.53
N HIS A 190 -14.74 3.38 -18.71
CA HIS A 190 -13.29 3.44 -18.92
C HIS A 190 -12.52 2.91 -17.69
N ALA A 191 -12.90 3.32 -16.48
CA ALA A 191 -12.30 2.83 -15.25
C ALA A 191 -12.55 1.33 -15.03
N GLU A 192 -13.74 0.83 -15.35
CA GLU A 192 -14.08 -0.60 -15.30
C GLU A 192 -13.24 -1.43 -16.28
N ASN A 193 -13.07 -0.91 -17.51
CA ASN A 193 -12.22 -1.55 -18.52
C ASN A 193 -10.76 -1.57 -18.06
N LYS A 194 -10.25 -0.45 -17.52
CA LYS A 194 -8.90 -0.34 -16.97
C LYS A 194 -8.68 -1.31 -15.80
N ALA A 195 -9.64 -1.40 -14.88
CA ALA A 195 -9.61 -2.32 -13.73
C ALA A 195 -9.56 -3.80 -14.15
N GLN A 196 -10.40 -4.21 -15.11
CA GLN A 196 -10.34 -5.56 -15.66
C GLN A 196 -9.01 -5.82 -16.38
N TYR A 197 -8.50 -4.82 -17.09
CA TYR A 197 -7.25 -4.92 -17.81
C TYR A 197 -6.06 -5.11 -16.86
N TYR A 198 -6.00 -4.36 -15.74
CA TYR A 198 -4.97 -4.53 -14.71
C TYR A 198 -4.84 -5.98 -14.25
N ILE A 199 -5.95 -6.63 -13.93
CA ILE A 199 -5.96 -8.01 -13.43
C ILE A 199 -5.62 -9.00 -14.54
N SER A 200 -6.35 -8.93 -15.66
CA SER A 200 -6.24 -9.91 -16.74
C SER A 200 -4.85 -9.91 -17.37
N ALA A 201 -4.25 -8.73 -17.54
CA ALA A 201 -3.03 -8.58 -18.31
C ALA A 201 -1.75 -8.69 -17.48
N THR A 202 -1.84 -8.58 -16.14
CA THR A 202 -0.75 -8.96 -15.22
C THR A 202 -0.80 -10.45 -14.84
N GLY A 203 -1.71 -11.23 -15.45
CA GLY A 203 -1.88 -12.65 -15.11
C GLY A 203 -2.33 -12.86 -13.67
N GLY A 204 -3.05 -11.90 -13.09
CA GLY A 204 -3.46 -11.93 -11.69
C GLY A 204 -2.34 -11.61 -10.69
N GLU A 205 -1.28 -10.90 -11.09
CA GLU A 205 -0.36 -10.28 -10.13
C GLU A 205 -1.03 -9.12 -9.39
N ILE A 206 -1.76 -8.26 -10.11
CA ILE A 206 -2.74 -7.38 -9.47
C ILE A 206 -3.94 -8.23 -9.07
N ARG A 207 -4.19 -8.33 -7.76
CA ARG A 207 -5.25 -9.16 -7.18
C ARG A 207 -6.55 -8.41 -6.93
N LEU A 208 -6.49 -7.10 -6.73
CA LEU A 208 -7.65 -6.26 -6.46
C LEU A 208 -7.52 -4.93 -7.20
N ALA A 209 -8.55 -4.57 -7.97
CA ALA A 209 -8.73 -3.23 -8.49
C ALA A 209 -10.03 -2.61 -7.95
N ILE A 210 -9.91 -1.40 -7.42
CA ILE A 210 -10.98 -0.65 -6.76
C ILE A 210 -11.35 0.53 -7.66
N ILE A 211 -12.63 0.73 -7.89
CA ILE A 211 -13.13 1.89 -8.64
C ILE A 211 -13.99 2.70 -7.68
N LEU A 212 -13.57 3.94 -7.48
CA LEU A 212 -14.27 4.95 -6.69
C LEU A 212 -14.87 5.94 -7.67
N ASP A 213 -16.14 5.75 -8.03
CA ASP A 213 -16.82 6.65 -8.95
C ASP A 213 -17.41 7.83 -8.18
N ALA A 214 -16.84 9.00 -8.41
CA ALA A 214 -17.21 10.24 -7.76
C ALA A 214 -17.85 11.17 -8.78
N GLU A 215 -19.18 11.26 -8.78
CA GLU A 215 -19.91 12.12 -9.70
C GLU A 215 -19.95 13.58 -9.22
N TYR A 216 -18.84 14.29 -9.44
CA TYR A 216 -18.67 15.67 -8.97
C TYR A 216 -19.57 16.71 -9.66
N GLU A 217 -20.16 16.39 -10.81
CA GLU A 217 -20.76 17.40 -11.70
C GLU A 217 -22.28 17.50 -11.68
N GLY A 218 -23.01 16.63 -10.98
CA GLY A 218 -24.46 16.85 -10.91
C GLY A 218 -25.36 15.87 -10.17
N LEU A 219 -24.90 14.68 -9.77
CA LEU A 219 -25.84 13.68 -9.24
C LEU A 219 -25.73 13.39 -7.75
N GLY A 220 -24.79 13.99 -7.02
CA GLY A 220 -24.62 13.70 -5.59
C GLY A 220 -24.51 12.19 -5.33
N LYS A 221 -23.91 11.45 -6.27
CA LYS A 221 -23.80 9.99 -6.21
C LYS A 221 -22.34 9.62 -6.14
N THR A 222 -22.06 8.63 -5.31
CA THR A 222 -20.78 7.94 -5.30
C THR A 222 -21.05 6.46 -5.45
N SER A 223 -20.25 5.79 -6.27
CA SER A 223 -20.33 4.34 -6.36
C SER A 223 -18.98 3.68 -6.13
N VAL A 224 -19.03 2.45 -5.61
CA VAL A 224 -17.85 1.63 -5.40
C VAL A 224 -18.00 0.34 -6.18
N SER A 225 -16.97 0.02 -6.98
CA SER A 225 -16.83 -1.27 -7.64
C SER A 225 -15.50 -1.92 -7.26
N LEU A 226 -15.53 -3.24 -7.07
CA LEU A 226 -14.40 -4.08 -6.68
C LEU A 226 -14.32 -5.27 -7.64
N VAL A 227 -13.22 -5.35 -8.37
CA VAL A 227 -12.89 -6.50 -9.21
C VAL A 227 -11.64 -7.17 -8.65
N VAL A 228 -11.65 -8.50 -8.59
CA VAL A 228 -10.54 -9.29 -8.03
C VAL A 228 -10.09 -10.36 -8.99
N ALA A 229 -8.82 -10.73 -8.90
CA ALA A 229 -8.30 -11.90 -9.59
C ALA A 229 -8.95 -13.17 -9.05
N ASP A 230 -9.42 -14.02 -9.97
CA ASP A 230 -10.02 -15.31 -9.64
C ASP A 230 -9.37 -16.39 -10.51
N ASP A 231 -8.52 -17.19 -9.88
CA ASP A 231 -7.76 -18.24 -10.56
C ASP A 231 -8.69 -19.37 -11.06
N ASN A 232 -9.96 -19.41 -10.62
CA ASN A 232 -10.97 -20.38 -11.05
C ASN A 232 -11.93 -19.85 -12.12
N ASP A 233 -11.95 -18.54 -12.39
CA ASP A 233 -12.81 -17.97 -13.43
C ASP A 233 -12.15 -18.09 -14.81
N ALA A 234 -12.95 -18.34 -15.86
CA ALA A 234 -12.44 -18.47 -17.22
C ALA A 234 -11.75 -17.19 -17.74
N ASN A 235 -12.18 -16.03 -17.24
CA ASN A 235 -11.62 -14.71 -17.53
C ASN A 235 -10.50 -14.32 -16.54
N GLY A 236 -10.21 -15.15 -15.54
CA GLY A 236 -9.19 -14.89 -14.52
C GLY A 236 -9.56 -13.80 -13.50
N LEU A 237 -10.82 -13.34 -13.49
CA LEU A 237 -11.30 -12.28 -12.63
C LEU A 237 -12.77 -12.46 -12.25
N ARG A 238 -13.19 -11.84 -11.14
CA ARG A 238 -14.60 -11.72 -10.76
C ARG A 238 -14.92 -10.34 -10.19
N TRP A 239 -16.15 -9.90 -10.42
CA TRP A 239 -16.71 -8.75 -9.72
C TRP A 239 -17.21 -9.19 -8.35
N VAL A 240 -16.60 -8.64 -7.30
CA VAL A 240 -17.04 -8.85 -5.91
C VAL A 240 -18.12 -7.85 -5.55
N LYS A 241 -17.99 -6.64 -6.10
CA LYS A 241 -18.95 -5.55 -5.92
C LYS A 241 -18.96 -4.72 -7.19
N ARG A 242 -20.13 -4.28 -7.66
CA ARG A 242 -20.23 -3.44 -8.85
C ARG A 242 -21.34 -2.42 -8.70
N GLY A 243 -20.97 -1.14 -8.77
CA GLY A 243 -21.90 -0.03 -8.86
C GLY A 243 -22.82 0.11 -7.65
N GLU A 244 -22.37 -0.24 -6.43
CA GLU A 244 -23.18 0.09 -5.27
C GLU A 244 -23.10 1.60 -5.05
N VAL A 245 -24.24 2.26 -5.25
CA VAL A 245 -24.38 3.70 -5.21
C VAL A 245 -24.91 4.12 -3.85
N PHE A 246 -24.31 5.16 -3.27
CA PHE A 246 -24.93 5.92 -2.19
C PHE A 246 -25.08 7.39 -2.60
N HIS A 247 -26.14 8.02 -2.08
CA HIS A 247 -26.54 9.37 -2.45
C HIS A 247 -26.15 10.36 -1.34
N SER A 248 -25.62 11.52 -1.72
CA SER A 248 -25.25 12.62 -0.83
C SER A 248 -26.39 13.61 -0.59
N ASP A 249 -27.41 13.62 -1.45
CA ASP A 249 -28.41 14.71 -1.52
C ASP A 249 -29.81 14.30 -1.02
N ASP A 250 -29.98 13.08 -0.49
CA ASP A 250 -31.21 12.73 0.23
C ASP A 250 -31.13 13.25 1.67
N ASP A 251 -31.57 14.50 1.85
CA ASP A 251 -31.89 15.13 3.16
C ASP A 251 -33.00 14.38 3.94
N THR A 252 -33.53 13.30 3.39
CA THR A 252 -34.44 12.41 4.11
C THR A 252 -33.63 11.50 5.03
N GLU A 253 -33.37 12.01 6.23
CA GLU A 253 -33.01 11.26 7.43
C GLU A 253 -31.98 10.14 7.23
N LYS A 254 -30.71 10.44 7.50
CA LYS A 254 -29.74 9.45 8.01
C LYS A 254 -29.84 8.09 7.31
N GLN A 255 -29.65 8.03 5.99
CA GLN A 255 -29.32 6.75 5.40
C GLN A 255 -28.07 6.26 6.13
N HIS A 256 -28.25 5.27 7.00
CA HIS A 256 -27.16 4.48 7.52
C HIS A 256 -26.52 3.86 6.28
N ILE A 257 -25.44 4.48 5.78
CA ILE A 257 -24.65 3.92 4.70
C ILE A 257 -23.94 2.71 5.30
N SER A 258 -24.66 1.59 5.35
CA SER A 258 -24.20 0.35 5.94
C SER A 258 -23.36 -0.39 4.90
N GLY A 259 -22.12 -0.70 5.26
CA GLY A 259 -21.21 -1.42 4.38
C GLY A 259 -19.81 -0.85 4.44
N GLU A 260 -18.91 -1.55 3.77
CA GLU A 260 -17.49 -1.26 3.81
C GLU A 260 -16.76 -1.82 2.60
N ILE A 261 -15.60 -1.25 2.29
CA ILE A 261 -14.60 -1.91 1.45
C ILE A 261 -13.76 -2.78 2.37
N GLY A 262 -13.97 -4.10 2.32
CA GLY A 262 -13.16 -5.07 3.05
C GLY A 262 -11.88 -5.42 2.28
N PHE A 263 -10.75 -5.44 3.00
CA PHE A 263 -9.45 -5.86 2.49
C PHE A 263 -9.01 -7.17 3.17
N TYR A 264 -8.51 -8.09 2.35
CA TYR A 264 -7.99 -9.38 2.80
C TYR A 264 -6.50 -9.48 2.48
N LEU A 265 -5.74 -10.22 3.28
CA LEU A 265 -4.30 -10.38 3.01
C LEU A 265 -4.05 -11.06 1.66
N SER A 266 -4.96 -11.91 1.19
CA SER A 266 -4.87 -12.49 -0.16
C SER A 266 -4.95 -11.46 -1.29
N ASP A 267 -5.49 -10.26 -1.03
CA ASP A 267 -5.48 -9.16 -2.01
C ASP A 267 -4.06 -8.59 -2.20
N PHE A 268 -3.15 -8.82 -1.23
CA PHE A 268 -1.78 -8.33 -1.28
C PHE A 268 -0.76 -9.43 -1.58
N PHE A 269 -0.90 -10.62 -0.97
CA PHE A 269 0.05 -11.72 -1.11
C PHE A 269 -0.39 -12.78 -2.13
N GLY A 270 -1.65 -12.73 -2.58
CA GLY A 270 -2.29 -13.85 -3.28
C GLY A 270 -2.76 -14.95 -2.30
N PRO A 271 -3.55 -15.93 -2.77
CA PRO A 271 -4.14 -16.95 -1.89
C PRO A 271 -3.20 -18.10 -1.54
N ALA A 272 -2.10 -18.27 -2.29
CA ALA A 272 -1.19 -19.40 -2.11
C ALA A 272 -0.44 -19.31 -0.77
N GLY A 273 -0.52 -20.36 0.04
CA GLY A 273 0.16 -20.42 1.35
C GLY A 273 -0.53 -19.66 2.48
N LEU A 274 -1.60 -18.90 2.19
CA LEU A 274 -2.40 -18.23 3.22
C LEU A 274 -3.49 -19.14 3.78
N PRO A 275 -3.70 -19.17 5.12
CA PRO A 275 -4.89 -19.75 5.71
C PRO A 275 -6.17 -19.13 5.16
N ALA A 276 -7.23 -19.93 5.02
CA ALA A 276 -8.50 -19.49 4.44
C ALA A 276 -9.11 -18.27 5.16
N ALA A 277 -8.86 -18.11 6.46
CA ALA A 277 -9.33 -16.96 7.23
C ALA A 277 -8.78 -15.60 6.73
N TYR A 278 -7.63 -15.61 6.06
CA TYR A 278 -6.99 -14.41 5.49
C TYR A 278 -7.23 -14.27 3.98
N CYS A 279 -8.00 -15.18 3.40
CA CYS A 279 -8.33 -15.19 1.99
C CYS A 279 -9.72 -14.62 1.76
N ARG A 280 -9.82 -13.70 0.78
CA ARG A 280 -11.09 -13.15 0.31
C ARG A 280 -12.03 -14.30 -0.07
N PRO A 281 -13.23 -14.37 0.52
CA PRO A 281 -14.13 -15.47 0.25
C PRO A 281 -14.70 -15.38 -1.19
N PRO A 282 -15.16 -16.51 -1.78
CA PRO A 282 -15.72 -16.54 -3.13
C PRO A 282 -16.96 -15.66 -3.32
N ASP A 283 -17.75 -15.50 -2.27
CA ASP A 283 -18.91 -14.61 -2.23
C ASP A 283 -18.55 -13.16 -1.85
N GLY A 284 -17.30 -12.92 -1.48
CA GLY A 284 -16.77 -11.61 -1.10
C GLY A 284 -17.19 -11.08 0.27
N ILE A 285 -18.08 -11.78 1.00
CA ILE A 285 -18.74 -11.25 2.21
C ILE A 285 -18.74 -12.24 3.38
N SER A 286 -18.67 -13.56 3.16
CA SER A 286 -18.81 -14.57 4.25
C SER A 286 -17.71 -14.59 5.31
N ARG A 287 -16.67 -13.75 5.18
CA ARG A 287 -15.55 -13.69 6.12
C ARG A 287 -15.23 -12.25 6.47
N ASN A 288 -14.87 -12.03 7.73
CA ASN A 288 -14.42 -10.73 8.20
C ASN A 288 -13.15 -10.32 7.44
N PRO A 289 -13.10 -9.12 6.85
CA PRO A 289 -11.85 -8.60 6.30
C PRO A 289 -10.85 -8.33 7.43
N GLN A 290 -9.56 -8.27 7.09
CA GLN A 290 -8.52 -7.91 8.06
C GLN A 290 -8.57 -6.44 8.44
N PHE A 291 -8.98 -5.59 7.51
CA PHE A 291 -9.35 -4.22 7.78
C PHE A 291 -10.34 -3.75 6.73
N SER A 292 -11.09 -2.71 7.06
CA SER A 292 -12.12 -2.19 6.17
C SER A 292 -12.16 -0.66 6.16
N ILE A 293 -12.77 -0.11 5.11
CA ILE A 293 -13.11 1.30 5.02
C ILE A 293 -14.64 1.40 5.00
N PRO A 294 -15.27 1.88 6.09
CA PRO A 294 -16.71 2.09 6.13
C PRO A 294 -17.18 3.08 5.07
N TYR A 295 -18.38 2.86 4.54
CA TYR A 295 -18.97 3.81 3.58
C TYR A 295 -19.32 5.16 4.19
N ARG A 296 -19.50 5.25 5.51
CA ARG A 296 -19.54 6.52 6.23
C ARG A 296 -18.28 7.36 5.97
N GLU A 297 -17.10 6.76 6.06
CA GLU A 297 -15.82 7.43 5.82
C GLU A 297 -15.67 7.80 4.33
N LEU A 298 -16.02 6.90 3.39
CA LEU A 298 -16.02 7.22 1.94
C LEU A 298 -16.97 8.35 1.58
N GLY A 299 -18.17 8.37 2.17
CA GLY A 299 -19.16 9.41 1.91
C GLY A 299 -18.70 10.78 2.40
N ALA A 300 -18.10 10.85 3.59
CA ALA A 300 -17.50 12.07 4.09
C ALA A 300 -16.34 12.54 3.20
N MET A 301 -15.43 11.64 2.81
CA MET A 301 -14.34 11.96 1.88
C MET A 301 -14.86 12.51 0.55
N PHE A 302 -15.90 11.88 -0.02
CA PHE A 302 -16.50 12.33 -1.28
C PHE A 302 -17.13 13.72 -1.16
N ARG A 303 -17.90 13.98 -0.10
CA ARG A 303 -18.55 15.28 0.10
C ARG A 303 -17.54 16.41 0.30
N ILE A 304 -16.45 16.16 1.03
CA ILE A 304 -15.34 17.11 1.17
C ILE A 304 -14.61 17.31 -0.17
N ALA A 305 -14.35 16.23 -0.91
CA ALA A 305 -13.77 16.29 -2.25
C ALA A 305 -14.63 17.15 -3.21
N ARG A 306 -15.95 16.99 -3.14
CA ARG A 306 -16.92 17.73 -3.93
C ARG A 306 -16.88 19.24 -3.59
N HIS A 307 -16.82 19.60 -2.30
CA HIS A 307 -16.57 20.98 -1.87
C HIS A 307 -15.25 21.52 -2.41
N HIS A 308 -14.15 20.77 -2.34
CA HIS A 308 -12.86 21.22 -2.89
C HIS A 308 -12.89 21.40 -4.42
N ASN A 309 -13.74 20.66 -5.12
CA ASN A 309 -13.88 20.76 -6.56
C ASN A 309 -14.73 21.98 -6.98
N LYS A 310 -15.82 22.27 -6.28
CA LYS A 310 -16.75 23.38 -6.55
C LYS A 310 -17.25 24.01 -5.25
N PRO A 311 -16.43 24.80 -4.54
CA PRO A 311 -16.75 25.35 -3.23
C PRO A 311 -17.91 26.37 -3.27
N GLU A 312 -18.19 26.92 -4.45
CA GLU A 312 -19.31 27.84 -4.71
C GLU A 312 -20.66 27.13 -4.85
N ILE A 313 -20.66 25.81 -5.08
CA ILE A 313 -21.88 25.00 -5.24
C ILE A 313 -22.13 24.13 -4.01
N PHE A 314 -21.07 23.57 -3.43
CA PHE A 314 -21.19 22.59 -2.37
C PHE A 314 -20.57 23.11 -1.08
N ASP A 315 -21.39 23.23 -0.05
CA ASP A 315 -20.92 23.60 1.28
C ASP A 315 -20.18 22.45 1.96
N LEU A 316 -19.26 22.81 2.84
CA LEU A 316 -18.53 21.88 3.67
C LEU A 316 -19.33 21.61 4.95
N ILE A 317 -19.74 20.36 5.15
CA ILE A 317 -20.49 19.94 6.33
C ILE A 317 -19.51 19.63 7.47
N GLU A 318 -19.74 20.20 8.66
CA GLU A 318 -18.84 20.02 9.81
C GLU A 318 -18.79 18.55 10.27
N GLU A 319 -19.92 17.84 10.24
CA GLU A 319 -19.97 16.40 10.54
C GLU A 319 -19.03 15.57 9.65
N ASP A 320 -18.86 15.94 8.36
CA ASP A 320 -17.94 15.23 7.48
C ASP A 320 -16.48 15.44 7.90
N LYS A 321 -16.14 16.63 8.37
CA LYS A 321 -14.82 16.89 8.96
C LYS A 321 -14.63 16.09 10.23
N GLU A 322 -15.64 16.04 11.10
CA GLU A 322 -15.59 15.25 12.33
C GLU A 322 -15.41 13.77 12.03
N ILE A 323 -16.12 13.22 11.03
CA ILE A 323 -15.96 11.83 10.56
C ILE A 323 -14.52 11.58 10.11
N MET A 324 -13.96 12.46 9.28
CA MET A 324 -12.60 12.28 8.77
C MET A 324 -11.54 12.51 9.84
N GLU A 325 -11.74 13.49 10.72
CA GLU A 325 -10.86 13.74 11.85
C GLU A 325 -10.91 12.56 12.83
N GLU A 326 -12.08 12.02 13.14
CA GLU A 326 -12.24 10.79 13.93
C GLU A 326 -11.45 9.65 13.26
N ALA A 327 -11.70 9.38 11.98
CA ALA A 327 -11.04 8.30 11.24
C ALA A 327 -9.51 8.43 11.23
N PHE A 328 -8.96 9.62 10.97
CA PHE A 328 -7.51 9.82 10.91
C PHE A 328 -6.87 9.98 12.31
N MET A 329 -7.43 10.83 13.17
CA MET A 329 -6.84 11.14 14.47
C MET A 329 -6.98 9.99 15.45
N GLN A 330 -8.10 9.26 15.45
CA GLN A 330 -8.25 8.09 16.32
C GLN A 330 -7.23 7.00 15.93
N LYS A 331 -7.14 6.67 14.64
CA LYS A 331 -6.18 5.68 14.13
C LYS A 331 -4.75 6.11 14.39
N ASN A 332 -4.41 7.39 14.21
CA ASN A 332 -3.07 7.89 14.49
C ASN A 332 -2.73 7.87 15.99
N ARG A 333 -3.65 8.30 16.87
CA ARG A 333 -3.45 8.23 18.33
C ARG A 333 -3.25 6.80 18.79
N GLU A 334 -4.04 5.87 18.25
CA GLU A 334 -3.92 4.46 18.58
C GLU A 334 -2.60 3.88 18.10
N LEU A 335 -2.18 4.18 16.88
CA LEU A 335 -0.87 3.79 16.36
C LEU A 335 0.27 4.31 17.23
N LEU A 336 0.25 5.60 17.59
CA LEU A 336 1.26 6.18 18.48
C LEU A 336 1.31 5.48 19.84
N ARG A 337 0.15 5.12 20.40
CA ARG A 337 0.06 4.32 21.64
C ARG A 337 0.68 2.93 21.45
N LEU A 338 0.39 2.25 20.35
CA LEU A 338 0.92 0.92 20.04
C LEU A 338 2.44 0.97 19.85
N TYR A 339 2.97 1.96 19.13
CA TYR A 339 4.41 2.17 18.98
C TYR A 339 5.10 2.44 20.32
N GLY A 340 4.49 3.27 21.18
CA GLY A 340 4.98 3.50 22.55
C GLY A 340 5.06 2.19 23.35
N SER A 341 3.97 1.41 23.34
CA SER A 341 3.91 0.13 24.06
C SER A 341 4.93 -0.89 23.53
N GLN A 342 5.12 -1.00 22.22
CA GLN A 342 6.11 -1.91 21.62
C GLN A 342 7.54 -1.48 21.96
N ARG A 343 7.82 -0.18 21.92
CA ARG A 343 9.12 0.37 22.32
C ARG A 343 9.43 0.05 23.78
N GLU A 344 8.49 0.30 24.69
CA GLU A 344 8.65 -0.02 26.11
C GLU A 344 8.84 -1.53 26.36
N ALA A 345 8.12 -2.38 25.61
CA ALA A 345 8.30 -3.83 25.67
C ALA A 345 9.70 -4.25 25.19
N GLY A 346 10.17 -3.68 24.08
CA GLY A 346 11.51 -3.91 23.54
C GLY A 346 12.61 -3.46 24.49
N GLU A 347 12.46 -2.28 25.11
CA GLU A 347 13.39 -1.77 26.12
C GLU A 347 13.45 -2.68 27.36
N ARG A 348 12.29 -3.16 27.85
CA ARG A 348 12.22 -4.13 28.94
C ARG A 348 12.88 -5.47 28.59
N ALA A 349 12.65 -5.99 27.38
CA ALA A 349 13.27 -7.23 26.92
C ALA A 349 14.79 -7.09 26.82
N ALA A 350 15.29 -5.98 26.28
CA ALA A 350 16.71 -5.68 26.21
C ALA A 350 17.35 -5.55 27.60
N GLN A 351 16.65 -4.92 28.56
CA GLN A 351 17.12 -4.84 29.95
C GLN A 351 17.17 -6.20 30.62
N ALA A 352 16.13 -7.03 30.45
CA ALA A 352 16.11 -8.40 30.97
C ALA A 352 17.23 -9.25 30.37
N HIS A 353 17.53 -9.09 29.08
CA HIS A 353 18.65 -9.77 28.44
C HIS A 353 20.00 -9.37 29.03
N ARG A 354 20.24 -8.07 29.24
CA ARG A 354 21.46 -7.57 29.91
C ARG A 354 21.60 -8.11 31.33
N GLN A 355 20.53 -8.15 32.11
CA GLN A 355 20.54 -8.70 33.46
C GLN A 355 20.86 -10.20 33.47
N ARG A 356 20.35 -10.97 32.51
CA ARG A 356 20.70 -12.40 32.37
C ARG A 356 22.18 -12.57 32.05
N GLN A 357 22.71 -11.80 31.11
CA GLN A 357 24.15 -11.83 30.77
C GLN A 357 25.02 -11.48 31.97
N GLU A 358 24.62 -10.49 32.77
CA GLU A 358 25.34 -10.10 33.98
C GLU A 358 25.26 -11.19 35.06
N ALA A 359 24.10 -11.79 35.27
CA ALA A 359 23.92 -12.90 36.22
C ALA A 359 24.76 -14.13 35.81
N ASP A 360 24.79 -14.47 34.52
CA ASP A 360 25.61 -15.56 33.99
C ASP A 360 27.10 -15.28 34.20
N ARG A 361 27.54 -14.03 33.98
CA ARG A 361 28.91 -13.60 34.25
C ARG A 361 29.26 -13.71 35.73
N GLN A 362 28.42 -13.19 36.63
CA GLN A 362 28.64 -13.29 38.08
C GLN A 362 28.70 -14.75 38.54
N ARG A 363 27.88 -15.62 37.94
CA ARG A 363 27.91 -17.06 38.21
C ARG A 363 29.24 -17.68 37.77
N GLN A 364 29.74 -17.35 36.58
CA GLN A 364 31.04 -17.82 36.10
C GLN A 364 32.18 -17.34 37.02
N GLU A 365 32.19 -16.06 37.40
CA GLU A 365 33.18 -15.50 38.34
C GLU A 365 33.12 -16.23 39.71
N ALA A 366 31.93 -16.51 40.24
CA ALA A 366 31.76 -17.26 41.48
C ALA A 366 32.25 -18.72 41.37
N GLU A 367 31.98 -19.40 40.25
CA GLU A 367 32.45 -20.76 39.96
C GLU A 367 34.00 -20.80 39.86
N GLU A 368 34.61 -19.80 39.22
CA GLU A 368 36.07 -19.66 39.15
C GLU A 368 36.71 -19.42 40.52
N HIS A 369 36.12 -18.53 41.33
CA HIS A 369 36.57 -18.29 42.70
C HIS A 369 36.46 -19.55 43.57
N ALA A 370 35.36 -20.30 43.47
CA ALA A 370 35.18 -21.56 44.17
C ALA A 370 36.22 -22.61 43.74
N ALA A 371 36.49 -22.72 42.43
CA ALA A 371 37.51 -23.62 41.90
C ALA A 371 38.94 -23.22 42.35
N GLN A 372 39.23 -21.93 42.43
CA GLN A 372 40.51 -21.43 42.94
C GLN A 372 40.66 -21.72 44.45
N ALA A 373 39.62 -21.47 45.24
CA ALA A 373 39.60 -21.78 46.67
C ALA A 373 39.77 -23.30 46.91
N HIS A 374 39.15 -24.15 46.09
CA HIS A 374 39.33 -25.59 46.17
C HIS A 374 40.77 -26.02 45.89
N ARG A 375 41.40 -25.45 44.85
CA ARG A 375 42.83 -25.69 44.53
C ARG A 375 43.76 -25.27 45.67
N GLN A 376 43.51 -24.11 46.28
CA GLN A 376 44.30 -23.63 47.42
C GLN A 376 44.18 -24.55 48.64
N ARG A 377 42.99 -25.08 48.93
CA ARG A 377 42.80 -26.06 50.01
C ARG A 377 43.56 -27.35 49.74
N GLN A 378 43.44 -27.91 48.53
CA GLN A 378 44.20 -29.10 48.14
C GLN A 378 45.71 -28.91 48.29
N GLU A 379 46.23 -27.73 47.91
CA GLU A 379 47.65 -27.41 48.09
C GLU A 379 48.05 -27.30 49.58
N ALA A 380 47.21 -26.67 50.40
CA ALA A 380 47.44 -26.58 51.84
C ALA A 380 47.44 -27.95 52.51
N ASP A 381 46.46 -28.81 52.20
CA ASP A 381 46.36 -30.17 52.72
C ASP A 381 47.59 -31.00 52.33
N ARG A 382 48.06 -30.87 51.08
CA ARG A 382 49.29 -31.52 50.62
C ARG A 382 50.52 -31.05 51.40
N ARG A 383 50.65 -29.74 51.65
CA ARG A 383 51.77 -29.20 52.45
C ARG A 383 51.72 -29.71 53.89
N CYS A 384 50.54 -29.83 54.49
CA CYS A 384 50.37 -30.42 55.82
C CYS A 384 50.85 -31.88 55.85
N GLN A 385 50.46 -32.70 54.86
CA GLN A 385 50.93 -34.08 54.73
C GLN A 385 52.46 -34.16 54.58
N GLU A 386 53.06 -33.33 53.73
CA GLU A 386 54.52 -33.26 53.55
C GLU A 386 55.25 -32.87 54.85
N LEU A 387 54.67 -31.96 55.65
CA LEU A 387 55.22 -31.57 56.95
C LEU A 387 55.08 -32.69 57.99
N GLU A 388 53.95 -33.38 58.03
CA GLU A 388 53.72 -34.53 58.92
C GLU A 388 54.70 -35.67 58.62
N GLU A 389 54.92 -35.99 57.34
CA GLU A 389 55.92 -36.97 56.91
C GLU A 389 57.34 -36.57 57.33
N ARG A 390 57.72 -35.29 57.14
CA ARG A 390 59.02 -34.78 57.58
C ARG A 390 59.19 -34.83 59.09
N LEU A 391 58.15 -34.53 59.85
CA LEU A 391 58.16 -34.63 61.31
C LEU A 391 58.31 -36.09 61.75
N ALA A 392 57.57 -37.01 61.14
CA ALA A 392 57.68 -38.44 61.40
C ALA A 392 59.09 -38.97 61.10
N GLN A 393 59.68 -38.57 59.97
CA GLN A 393 61.07 -38.90 59.62
C GLN A 393 62.07 -38.33 60.64
N ALA A 394 61.89 -37.07 61.07
CA ALA A 394 62.74 -36.45 62.09
C ALA A 394 62.65 -37.16 63.45
N LEU A 395 61.44 -37.55 63.87
CA LEU A 395 61.22 -38.33 65.10
C LEU A 395 61.86 -39.72 65.02
N GLN A 396 61.77 -40.41 63.88
CA GLN A 396 62.48 -41.68 63.66
C GLN A 396 64.01 -41.52 63.77
N LEU A 397 64.56 -40.45 63.18
CA LEU A 397 66.00 -40.15 63.26
C LEU A 397 66.45 -39.80 64.69
N LEU A 398 65.61 -39.12 65.48
CA LEU A 398 65.88 -38.84 66.89
C LEU A 398 65.81 -40.11 67.75
N ALA A 399 64.81 -40.97 67.53
CA ALA A 399 64.70 -42.26 68.21
C ALA A 399 65.90 -43.18 67.91
N ALA A 400 66.42 -43.15 66.69
CA ALA A 400 67.62 -43.89 66.29
C ALA A 400 68.94 -43.36 66.91
N ARG A 401 68.92 -42.17 67.54
CA ARG A 401 70.08 -41.52 68.18
C ARG A 401 70.03 -41.50 69.71
N ALA A 402 68.97 -42.01 70.33
CA ALA A 402 68.90 -42.18 71.78
C ALA A 402 69.64 -43.49 72.17
N PRO A 403 70.71 -43.42 72.99
CA PRO A 403 71.51 -44.59 73.39
C PRO A 403 70.77 -45.55 74.33
#